data_AF-A0A522AI39-F1
#
_entry.id   AF-A0A522AI39-F1
#
_cell.length_a   1.000
_cell.length_b   1.000
_cell.length_c   1.000
_cell.angle_alpha   90.00
_cell.angle_beta   90.00
_cell.angle_gamma   90.00
#
_symmetry.space_group_name_H-M   'P 1'
#
loop_
_entity.id
_entity.type
_entity.pdbx_description
1 polymer ?
#
loop_
_entity_poly.entity_id
_entity_poly.type
_entity_poly.pdbx_seq_one_letter_code
_entity_poly.pdbx_strand_id
1 'polypeptide(L)'
;MKLTSAGIDLIKSRESCRLKAYQCPAGIWTIGYGHTGPEVHDNLEITQGEADILLQSDLIIFDAGVSRICPSGTDCQHSAMVSLAYNI
;
A
#
# COMPACT_ATOMS: atom_id res chain seq x y z
N MET A 1 -4.20 -4.39 -17.46
CA MET A 1 -3.54 -5.40 -16.59
C MET A 1 -4.23 -5.35 -15.25
N LYS A 2 -4.04 -6.35 -14.40
CA LYS A 2 -4.70 -6.40 -13.09
C LYS A 2 -3.68 -6.66 -11.99
N LEU A 3 -3.84 -5.97 -10.86
CA LEU A 3 -3.16 -6.36 -9.64
C LEU A 3 -3.70 -7.73 -9.17
N THR A 4 -2.81 -8.68 -9.00
CA THR A 4 -3.16 -10.07 -8.61
C THR A 4 -3.20 -10.22 -7.10
N SER A 5 -3.91 -11.23 -6.60
CA SER A 5 -3.88 -11.58 -5.17
C SER A 5 -2.46 -11.88 -4.69
N ALA A 6 -1.69 -12.66 -5.45
CA ALA A 6 -0.28 -12.92 -5.16
C ALA A 6 0.57 -11.64 -5.13
N GLY A 7 0.24 -10.66 -5.98
CA GLY A 7 0.86 -9.32 -5.94
C GLY A 7 0.57 -8.57 -4.66
N ILE A 8 -0.69 -8.60 -4.19
CA ILE A 8 -1.10 -7.98 -2.92
C ILE A 8 -0.38 -8.69 -1.75
N ASP A 9 -0.33 -10.02 -1.76
CA ASP A 9 0.36 -10.80 -0.73
C ASP A 9 1.86 -10.48 -0.69
N LEU A 10 2.49 -10.31 -1.86
CA LEU A 10 3.89 -9.88 -1.97
C LEU A 10 4.08 -8.49 -1.33
N ILE A 11 3.21 -7.53 -1.61
CA ILE A 11 3.28 -6.18 -1.01
C ILE A 11 3.15 -6.29 0.51
N LYS A 12 2.14 -7.00 1.02
CA LYS A 12 1.97 -7.23 2.46
C LYS A 12 3.17 -7.92 3.11
N SER A 13 3.88 -8.79 2.38
CA SER A 13 5.06 -9.49 2.91
C SER A 13 6.31 -8.61 3.00
N ARG A 14 6.36 -7.54 2.18
CA ARG A 14 7.48 -6.59 2.14
C ARG A 14 7.28 -5.41 3.07
N GLU A 15 6.03 -4.99 3.23
CA GLU A 15 5.64 -3.87 4.07
C GLU A 15 5.32 -4.34 5.49
N SER A 16 5.90 -3.69 6.50
CA SER A 16 5.53 -3.99 7.89
C SER A 16 4.15 -3.42 8.21
N CYS A 17 3.23 -4.25 8.71
CA CYS A 17 1.93 -3.78 9.22
C CYS A 17 2.07 -3.27 10.66
N ARG A 18 1.67 -2.02 10.92
CA ARG A 18 1.57 -1.46 12.27
C ARG A 18 0.16 -0.97 12.56
N LEU A 19 -0.50 -1.64 13.50
CA LEU A 19 -1.88 -1.36 13.87
C LEU A 19 -2.05 -0.11 14.75
N LYS A 20 -0.96 0.43 15.28
CA LYS A 20 -0.94 1.71 15.99
C LYS A 20 -0.18 2.74 15.18
N ALA A 21 -0.75 3.94 15.07
CA ALA A 21 -0.12 5.05 14.38
C ALA A 21 1.26 5.35 14.99
N TYR A 22 2.20 5.66 14.11
CA TYR A 22 3.57 6.01 14.47
C TYR A 22 4.07 7.11 13.55
N GLN A 23 5.09 7.85 13.98
CA GLN A 23 5.79 8.77 13.10
C GLN A 23 6.91 8.02 12.38
N CYS A 24 6.91 8.08 11.05
CA CYS A 24 8.04 7.61 10.26
C CYS A 24 9.27 8.53 10.47
N PRO A 25 10.47 8.17 9.99
CA PRO A 25 11.66 9.02 10.14
C PRO A 25 11.54 10.43 9.54
N ALA A 26 10.60 10.64 8.61
CA ALA A 26 10.29 11.95 8.03
C ALA A 26 9.29 12.78 8.86
N GLY A 27 8.84 12.29 10.03
CA GLY A 27 7.90 12.97 10.91
C GLY A 27 6.42 12.91 10.47
N ILE A 28 6.09 12.06 9.49
CA ILE A 28 4.73 11.88 8.97
C ILE A 28 4.03 10.79 9.78
N TRP A 29 2.77 11.02 10.14
CA TRP A 29 1.93 10.01 10.77
C TRP A 29 1.61 8.88 9.79
N THR A 30 1.87 7.65 10.22
CA THR A 30 1.78 6.45 9.39
C THR A 30 1.09 5.33 10.17
N ILE A 31 0.24 4.53 9.50
CA ILE A 31 -0.46 3.37 10.09
C ILE A 31 -0.67 2.25 9.07
N GLY A 32 -1.01 1.06 9.52
CA GLY A 32 -1.25 -0.10 8.67
C GLY A 32 0.00 -0.49 7.90
N TYR A 33 -0.13 -0.69 6.59
CA TYR A 33 0.97 -1.04 5.68
C TYR A 33 1.67 0.19 5.10
N GLY A 34 1.79 1.30 5.84
CA GLY A 34 2.44 2.52 5.36
C GLY A 34 1.48 3.63 4.92
N HIS A 35 0.20 3.54 5.30
CA HIS A 35 -0.82 4.53 4.97
C HIS A 35 -0.57 5.86 5.71
N THR A 36 -0.69 7.00 5.01
CA THR A 36 -0.42 8.36 5.54
C THR A 36 -1.54 9.36 5.23
N GLY A 37 -2.80 8.93 5.26
CA GLY A 37 -3.97 9.80 5.05
C GLY A 37 -4.11 10.88 6.14
N PRO A 38 -4.90 11.95 5.86
CA PRO A 38 -5.12 13.05 6.80
C PRO A 38 -5.82 12.64 8.10
N GLU A 39 -6.46 11.48 8.12
CA GLU A 39 -7.08 10.88 9.30
C GLU A 39 -6.08 10.23 10.26
N VAL A 40 -4.82 10.02 9.84
CA VAL A 40 -3.81 9.38 10.68
C VAL A 40 -3.23 10.39 11.66
N HIS A 41 -3.43 10.14 12.95
CA HIS A 41 -2.98 11.01 14.03
C HIS A 41 -2.47 10.22 15.24
N ASP A 42 -1.94 10.92 16.24
CA ASP A 42 -1.45 10.30 17.48
C ASP A 42 -2.52 9.44 18.16
N ASN A 43 -2.11 8.32 18.75
CA ASN A 43 -2.95 7.33 19.42
C ASN A 43 -4.04 6.65 18.56
N LEU A 44 -4.08 6.87 17.25
CA LEU A 44 -4.96 6.10 16.38
C LEU A 44 -4.52 4.63 16.37
N GLU A 45 -5.48 3.73 16.58
CA GLU A 45 -5.30 2.28 16.50
C GLU A 45 -6.37 1.71 15.57
N ILE A 46 -5.99 0.73 14.77
CA ILE A 46 -6.86 0.05 13.81
C ILE A 46 -6.76 -1.46 13.96
N THR A 47 -7.79 -2.16 13.52
CA THR A 47 -7.80 -3.61 13.39
C THR A 47 -7.03 -4.06 12.15
N GLN A 48 -6.67 -5.34 12.09
CA GLN A 48 -6.05 -5.93 10.90
C GLN A 48 -6.95 -5.81 9.66
N GLY A 49 -8.27 -5.91 9.82
CA GLY A 49 -9.23 -5.74 8.74
C GLY A 49 -9.24 -4.31 8.19
N GLU A 50 -9.20 -3.31 9.07
CA GLU A 50 -9.08 -1.90 8.66
C GLU A 50 -7.74 -1.62 7.97
N ALA A 51 -6.63 -2.19 8.45
CA ALA A 51 -5.32 -2.08 7.79
C ALA A 51 -5.35 -2.66 6.37
N ASP A 52 -6.05 -3.79 6.17
CA ASP A 52 -6.22 -4.40 4.86
C ASP A 52 -7.11 -3.55 3.92
N ILE A 53 -8.15 -2.89 4.46
CA ILE A 53 -9.01 -1.97 3.69
C ILE A 53 -8.24 -0.71 3.27
N LEU A 54 -7.43 -0.14 4.16
CA LEU A 54 -6.57 1.00 3.85
C LEU A 54 -5.57 0.65 2.74
N LEU A 55 -4.90 -0.50 2.85
CA LEU A 55 -3.99 -0.98 1.81
C LEU A 55 -4.70 -1.13 0.46
N GLN A 56 -5.89 -1.73 0.41
CA GLN A 56 -6.64 -1.84 -0.84
C GLN A 56 -6.96 -0.46 -1.44
N SER A 57 -7.34 0.50 -0.60
CA SER A 57 -7.65 1.86 -1.03
C SER A 57 -6.43 2.57 -1.61
N ASP A 58 -5.27 2.44 -0.96
CA ASP A 58 -4.02 3.01 -1.45
C ASP A 58 -3.61 2.37 -2.79
N LEU A 59 -3.69 1.04 -2.89
CA LEU A 59 -3.29 0.30 -4.09
C LEU A 59 -4.09 0.68 -5.34
N ILE A 60 -5.33 1.17 -5.22
CA ILE A 60 -6.09 1.68 -6.36
C ILE A 60 -5.34 2.83 -7.05
N ILE A 61 -4.72 3.72 -6.28
CA ILE A 61 -4.00 4.88 -6.80
C ILE A 61 -2.73 4.43 -7.54
N PHE A 62 -1.96 3.53 -6.93
CA PHE A 62 -0.73 3.00 -7.54
C PHE A 62 -1.02 2.13 -8.77
N ASP A 63 -2.04 1.27 -8.70
CA ASP A 63 -2.48 0.42 -9.82
C ASP A 63 -2.89 1.25 -11.04
N ALA A 64 -3.67 2.32 -10.82
CA ALA A 64 -4.05 3.26 -11.88
C ALA A 64 -2.85 4.05 -12.43
N GLY A 65 -1.92 4.45 -11.56
CA GLY A 65 -0.68 5.13 -11.94
C GLY A 65 0.20 4.29 -12.85
N VAL A 66 0.49 3.06 -12.43
CA VAL A 66 1.30 2.10 -13.20
C VAL A 66 0.59 1.74 -14.51
N SER A 67 -0.71 1.48 -14.49
CA SER A 67 -1.48 1.15 -15.71
C SER A 67 -1.41 2.26 -16.75
N ARG A 68 -1.35 3.53 -16.33
CA ARG A 68 -1.25 4.68 -17.23
C ARG A 68 0.14 4.85 -17.83
N ILE A 69 1.19 4.64 -17.04
CA ILE A 69 2.59 4.89 -17.46
C ILE A 69 3.18 3.69 -18.21
N CYS A 70 2.86 2.48 -17.76
CA CYS A 70 3.35 1.22 -18.32
C CYS A 70 2.15 0.37 -18.78
N PRO A 71 1.49 0.69 -19.91
CA PRO A 71 0.21 0.08 -20.29
C PRO A 71 0.31 -1.37 -20.81
N SER A 72 1.51 -1.94 -20.86
CA SER A 72 1.78 -3.28 -21.41
C SER A 72 2.60 -4.14 -20.45
N GLY A 73 2.29 -5.44 -20.41
CA GLY A 73 2.97 -6.42 -19.57
C GLY A 73 2.02 -7.54 -19.16
N THR A 74 2.57 -8.57 -18.51
CA THR A 74 1.75 -9.60 -17.85
C THR A 74 1.22 -9.06 -16.52
N ASP A 75 0.16 -9.69 -15.98
CA ASP A 75 -0.38 -9.31 -14.67
C ASP A 75 0.66 -9.45 -13.54
N CYS A 76 1.61 -10.38 -13.66
CA CYS A 76 2.73 -10.51 -12.72
C CYS A 76 3.72 -9.33 -12.83
N GLN A 77 4.09 -8.93 -14.05
CA GLN A 77 4.95 -7.76 -14.26
C GLN A 77 4.28 -6.49 -13.74
N HIS A 78 2.98 -6.34 -14.01
CA HIS A 78 2.17 -5.24 -13.49
C HIS A 78 2.15 -5.22 -11.96
N SER A 79 1.85 -6.36 -11.33
CA SER A 79 1.84 -6.50 -9.87
C SER A 79 3.22 -6.16 -9.25
N ALA A 80 4.32 -6.56 -9.89
CA ALA A 80 5.67 -6.23 -9.44
C ALA A 80 5.95 -4.72 -9.57
N MET A 81 5.50 -4.08 -10.65
CA MET A 81 5.63 -2.62 -10.81
C MET A 81 4.80 -1.85 -9.79
N VAL A 82 3.59 -2.31 -9.46
CA VAL A 82 2.77 -1.73 -8.38
C VAL A 82 3.47 -1.88 -7.03
N SER A 83 4.04 -3.06 -6.74
CA SER A 83 4.81 -3.27 -5.50
C SER A 83 6.02 -2.36 -5.42
N LEU A 84 6.74 -2.13 -6.53
CA LEU A 84 7.85 -1.19 -6.57
C LEU A 84 7.37 0.25 -6.34
N ALA A 85 6.29 0.65 -7.02
CA ALA A 85 5.74 1.99 -6.91
C ALA A 85 5.23 2.31 -5.50
N TYR A 86 4.69 1.31 -4.79
CA TYR A 86 4.26 1.45 -3.39
C TYR A 86 5.44 1.62 -2.41
N ASN A 87 6.61 1.09 -2.75
CA ASN A 87 7.77 1.06 -1.85
C ASN A 87 8.65 2.33 -1.91
N ILE A 88 8.55 3.13 -2.97
CA ILE A 88 9.40 4.32 -3.23
C ILE A 88 8.72 5.63 -2.85
#